data_AF-A0A1X2IIQ4-F1
#
_entry.id   AF-A0A1X2IIQ4-F1
#
_cell.length_a   1.000
_cell.length_b   1.000
_cell.length_c   1.000
_cell.angle_alpha   90.00
_cell.angle_beta   90.00
_cell.angle_gamma   90.00
#
_symmetry.space_group_name_H-M   'P 1'
#
loop_
_entity.id
_entity.type
_entity.pdbx_description
1 polymer ?
#
loop_
_entity_poly.entity_id
_entity_poly.type
_entity_poly.pdbx_seq_one_letter_code
_entity_poly.pdbx_strand_id
1 'polypeptide(L)'
;MSLAILNPQEELNHGDVVLANNQQRRQIIKKKVMAIGKMSKHFAVLREHPQLVAELKQLNGGKLPLGVLAQGEQGLLNAIAKFKAEGKTLKQHRMDDTVEQKDRSLQHIILATPNTKVAREGQI
;
A
#
# COMPACT_ATOMS: atom_id res chain seq x y z
N MET A 1 23.24 26.43 48.93
CA MET A 1 22.44 26.93 47.80
C MET A 1 23.31 26.88 46.55
N SER A 2 23.11 25.90 45.68
CA SER A 2 23.82 25.83 44.39
C SER A 2 22.77 26.01 43.31
N LEU A 3 22.91 27.08 42.51
CA LEU A 3 21.96 27.45 41.46
C LEU A 3 21.80 26.30 40.46
N ALA A 4 20.54 25.96 40.15
CA ALA A 4 20.22 25.18 38.96
C ALA A 4 20.60 26.02 37.74
N ILE A 5 21.64 25.62 37.03
CA ILE A 5 21.92 26.12 35.69
C ILE A 5 20.77 25.63 34.82
N LEU A 6 19.80 26.52 34.58
CA LEU A 6 18.83 26.39 33.50
C LEU A 6 19.63 26.10 32.24
N ASN A 7 19.46 24.90 31.68
CA ASN A 7 19.98 24.52 30.38
C ASN A 7 19.16 25.25 29.31
N PRO A 8 19.65 26.35 28.73
CA PRO A 8 18.85 27.14 27.82
C PRO A 8 19.45 26.93 26.44
N GLN A 9 19.26 25.75 25.83
CA GLN A 9 19.41 25.47 24.39
C GLN A 9 19.18 23.97 24.10
N GLU A 10 17.97 23.47 24.34
CA GLU A 10 17.41 22.43 23.47
C GLU A 10 16.21 23.05 22.74
N GLU A 11 16.51 24.07 21.93
CA GLU A 11 15.60 24.52 20.87
C GLU A 11 15.48 23.34 19.89
N LEU A 12 14.50 22.47 20.09
CA LEU A 12 14.08 21.51 19.08
C LEU A 12 13.78 22.31 17.81
N ASN A 13 14.64 22.17 16.80
CA ASN A 13 14.54 22.91 15.54
C ASN A 13 13.20 22.58 14.86
N HIS A 14 12.18 23.41 15.10
CA HIS A 14 10.84 23.24 14.58
C HIS A 14 10.82 23.21 13.04
N GLY A 15 11.82 23.83 12.39
CA GLY A 15 11.99 23.79 10.94
C GLY A 15 12.22 22.39 10.39
N ASP A 16 13.00 21.56 11.08
CA ASP A 16 13.31 20.20 10.64
C ASP A 16 12.10 19.26 10.75
N VAL A 17 11.28 19.43 11.79
CA VAL A 17 10.05 18.66 12.01
C VAL A 17 9.00 18.96 10.94
N VAL A 18 8.83 20.23 10.55
CA VAL A 18 7.88 20.65 9.50
C VAL A 18 8.32 20.15 8.12
N LEU A 19 9.62 20.19 7.81
CA LEU A 19 10.15 19.65 6.56
C LEU A 19 9.99 18.13 6.47
N ALA A 20 10.27 17.40 7.55
CA ALA A 20 10.05 15.96 7.63
C ALA A 20 8.58 15.59 7.41
N ASN A 21 7.65 16.33 8.03
CA ASN A 21 6.20 16.11 7.85
C ASN A 21 5.77 16.37 6.39
N ASN A 22 6.27 17.45 5.76
CA ASN A 22 6.00 17.73 4.35
C ASN A 22 6.58 16.65 3.41
N GLN A 23 7.77 16.12 3.70
CA GLN A 23 8.36 15.03 2.93
C GLN A 23 7.56 13.74 3.08
N GLN A 24 7.14 13.38 4.30
CA GLN A 24 6.28 12.22 4.55
C GLN A 24 4.95 12.35 3.79
N ARG A 25 4.30 13.51 3.88
CA ARG A 25 3.05 13.79 3.16
C ARG A 25 3.23 13.70 1.64
N ARG A 26 4.32 14.23 1.09
CA ARG A 26 4.66 14.12 -0.34
C ARG A 26 4.79 12.65 -0.76
N GLN A 27 5.43 11.81 0.06
CA GLN A 27 5.55 10.38 -0.24
C GLN A 27 4.20 9.65 -0.18
N ILE A 28 3.34 9.98 0.79
CA ILE A 28 1.98 9.44 0.87
C ILE A 28 1.20 9.77 -0.40
N ILE A 29 1.21 11.04 -0.83
CA ILE A 29 0.52 11.49 -2.04
C ILE A 29 1.09 10.76 -3.27
N LYS A 30 2.42 10.68 -3.39
CA LYS A 30 3.09 9.94 -4.48
C LYS A 30 2.65 8.48 -4.55
N LYS A 31 2.61 7.79 -3.40
CA LYS A 31 2.13 6.40 -3.31
C LYS A 31 0.67 6.28 -3.74
N LYS A 32 -0.20 7.20 -3.31
CA LYS A 32 -1.63 7.22 -3.71
C LYS A 32 -1.78 7.38 -5.23
N VAL A 33 -1.08 8.34 -5.82
CA VAL A 33 -1.09 8.57 -7.28
C VAL A 33 -0.57 7.33 -8.03
N MET A 34 0.53 6.75 -7.56
CA MET A 34 1.10 5.55 -8.18
C MET A 34 0.15 4.35 -8.08
N ALA A 35 -0.58 4.20 -6.96
CA ALA A 35 -1.57 3.17 -6.77
C ALA A 35 -2.74 3.32 -7.76
N ILE A 36 -3.25 4.54 -7.96
CA ILE A 36 -4.28 4.84 -8.95
C ILE A 36 -3.79 4.48 -10.35
N GLY A 37 -2.59 4.92 -10.74
CA GLY A 37 -2.02 4.60 -12.06
C GLY A 37 -1.85 3.09 -12.29
N LYS A 38 -1.42 2.35 -11.25
CA LYS A 38 -1.39 0.89 -11.29
C LYS A 38 -2.80 0.35 -11.53
N MET A 39 -3.80 0.75 -10.75
CA MET A 39 -5.19 0.27 -10.90
C MET A 39 -5.76 0.58 -12.29
N SER A 40 -5.46 1.75 -12.87
CA SER A 40 -5.85 2.08 -14.25
C SER A 40 -5.29 1.08 -15.25
N LYS A 41 -4.02 0.69 -15.11
CA LYS A 41 -3.42 -0.35 -15.95
C LYS A 41 -4.11 -1.72 -15.77
N HIS A 42 -4.47 -2.08 -14.54
CA HIS A 42 -5.18 -3.33 -14.28
C HIS A 42 -6.56 -3.32 -14.95
N PHE A 43 -7.27 -2.19 -14.89
CA PHE A 43 -8.58 -2.03 -15.52
C PHE A 43 -8.52 -2.11 -17.06
N ALA A 44 -7.50 -1.53 -17.67
CA ALA A 44 -7.28 -1.63 -19.12
C ALA A 44 -7.15 -3.09 -19.57
N VAL A 45 -6.27 -3.87 -18.91
CA VAL A 45 -6.04 -5.29 -19.21
C VAL A 45 -7.33 -6.11 -19.06
N LEU A 46 -8.11 -5.85 -18.01
CA LEU A 46 -9.39 -6.55 -17.78
C LEU A 46 -10.42 -6.25 -18.88
N ARG A 47 -10.38 -5.04 -19.45
CA ARG A 47 -11.29 -4.61 -20.53
C ARG A 47 -10.86 -5.12 -21.89
N GLU A 48 -9.56 -5.09 -22.18
CA GLU A 48 -8.98 -5.43 -23.47
C GLU A 48 -8.91 -6.96 -23.68
N HIS A 49 -8.64 -7.72 -22.62
CA HIS A 49 -8.42 -9.17 -22.71
C HIS A 49 -9.32 -9.99 -21.76
N PRO A 50 -10.66 -9.86 -21.84
CA PRO A 50 -11.57 -10.56 -20.92
C PRO A 50 -11.52 -12.08 -21.03
N GLN A 51 -11.21 -12.62 -22.22
CA GLN A 51 -11.15 -14.06 -22.46
C GLN A 51 -9.96 -14.72 -21.74
N LEU A 52 -8.76 -14.13 -21.87
CA LEU A 52 -7.56 -14.61 -21.16
C LEU A 52 -7.74 -14.53 -19.64
N VAL A 53 -8.41 -13.47 -19.17
CA VAL A 53 -8.74 -13.32 -17.74
C VAL A 53 -9.70 -14.40 -17.27
N ALA A 54 -10.72 -14.72 -18.05
CA ALA A 54 -11.69 -15.77 -17.73
C ALA A 54 -11.04 -17.16 -17.70
N GLU A 55 -10.21 -17.47 -18.69
CA GLU A 55 -9.45 -18.72 -18.76
C GLU A 55 -8.53 -18.86 -17.54
N LEU A 56 -7.74 -17.83 -17.24
CA LEU A 56 -6.84 -17.87 -16.09
C LEU A 56 -7.60 -18.01 -14.76
N LYS A 57 -8.77 -17.36 -14.62
CA LYS A 57 -9.63 -17.54 -13.45
C LYS A 57 -10.11 -18.99 -13.32
N GLN A 58 -10.53 -19.63 -14.40
CA GLN A 58 -10.96 -21.03 -14.38
C GLN A 58 -9.82 -21.96 -13.95
N LEU A 59 -8.62 -21.74 -14.49
CA LEU A 59 -7.43 -22.53 -14.15
C LEU A 59 -6.96 -22.34 -12.70
N ASN A 60 -7.15 -21.14 -12.12
CA ASN A 60 -6.69 -20.80 -10.77
C ASN A 60 -7.82 -20.81 -9.71
N GLY A 61 -8.83 -21.65 -9.88
CA GLY A 61 -9.87 -21.84 -8.85
C GLY A 61 -10.73 -20.61 -8.57
N GLY A 62 -11.01 -19.81 -9.61
CA GLY A 62 -11.92 -18.66 -9.59
C GLY A 62 -11.27 -17.32 -9.24
N LYS A 63 -9.96 -17.27 -8.91
CA LYS A 63 -9.25 -16.04 -8.56
C LYS A 63 -8.12 -15.75 -9.53
N LEU A 64 -7.80 -14.48 -9.75
CA LEU A 64 -6.58 -14.13 -10.50
C LEU A 64 -5.37 -14.16 -9.56
N PRO A 65 -4.23 -14.72 -9.98
CA PRO A 65 -3.01 -14.64 -9.20
C PRO A 65 -2.55 -13.17 -9.07
N LEU A 66 -1.98 -12.82 -7.91
CA LEU A 66 -1.48 -11.47 -7.68
C LEU A 66 -0.34 -11.12 -8.62
N GLY A 67 -0.29 -9.84 -9.00
CA GLY A 67 0.79 -9.30 -9.83
C GLY A 67 0.68 -9.62 -11.32
N VAL A 68 -0.14 -10.61 -11.73
CA VAL A 68 -0.30 -10.99 -13.15
C VAL A 68 -0.82 -9.81 -13.98
N LEU A 69 -1.87 -9.13 -13.51
CA LEU A 69 -2.45 -7.97 -14.20
C LEU A 69 -1.48 -6.78 -14.30
N ALA A 70 -0.51 -6.66 -13.40
CA ALA A 70 0.48 -5.59 -13.46
C ALA A 70 1.44 -5.74 -14.64
N GLN A 71 1.67 -6.98 -15.10
CA GLN A 71 2.49 -7.32 -16.27
C GLN A 71 1.74 -7.16 -17.60
N GLY A 72 0.41 -6.97 -17.56
CA GLY A 72 -0.41 -6.82 -18.76
C GLY A 72 -0.77 -8.16 -19.41
N GLU A 73 -1.02 -8.14 -20.72
CA GLU A 73 -1.37 -9.32 -21.52
C GLU A 73 -0.33 -10.44 -21.41
N GLN A 74 0.95 -10.10 -21.50
CA GLN A 74 2.05 -11.06 -21.40
C GLN A 74 2.05 -11.79 -20.06
N GLY A 75 1.66 -11.10 -18.98
CA GLY A 75 1.49 -11.72 -17.67
C GLY A 75 0.40 -12.79 -17.69
N LEU A 76 -0.74 -12.51 -18.33
CA LEU A 76 -1.85 -13.46 -18.46
C LEU A 76 -1.43 -14.70 -19.25
N LEU A 77 -0.79 -14.52 -20.41
CA LEU A 77 -0.33 -15.63 -21.26
C LEU A 77 0.67 -16.52 -20.53
N ASN A 78 1.67 -15.92 -19.87
CA ASN A 78 2.67 -16.66 -19.11
C ASN A 78 2.05 -17.41 -17.93
N ALA A 79 1.10 -16.78 -17.22
CA ALA A 79 0.38 -17.43 -16.15
C ALA A 79 -0.43 -18.62 -16.67
N ILE A 80 -1.22 -18.45 -17.73
CA ILE A 80 -2.02 -19.53 -18.34
C ILE A 80 -1.12 -20.70 -18.75
N ALA A 81 -0.01 -20.42 -19.44
CA ALA A 81 0.95 -21.45 -19.84
C ALA A 81 1.49 -22.22 -18.64
N LYS A 82 1.84 -21.51 -17.55
CA LYS A 82 2.33 -22.13 -16.32
C LYS A 82 1.27 -23.00 -15.64
N PHE A 83 0.02 -22.53 -15.56
CA PHE A 83 -1.08 -23.31 -14.98
C PHE A 83 -1.36 -24.59 -15.77
N LYS A 84 -1.31 -24.50 -17.12
CA LYS A 84 -1.47 -25.67 -18.00
C LYS A 84 -0.34 -26.68 -17.84
N ALA A 85 0.90 -26.21 -17.66
CA ALA A 85 2.07 -27.08 -17.53
C ALA A 85 2.20 -27.71 -16.13
N GLU A 86 1.95 -26.94 -15.07
CA GLU A 86 2.30 -27.34 -13.70
C GLU A 86 1.09 -27.78 -12.85
N GLY A 87 -0.15 -27.52 -13.29
CA GLY A 87 -1.38 -27.85 -12.54
C GLY A 87 -1.46 -27.25 -11.13
N LYS A 88 -0.54 -26.34 -10.77
CA LYS A 88 -0.37 -25.80 -9.43
C LYS A 88 -0.87 -24.37 -9.36
N THR A 89 -1.63 -24.08 -8.31
CA THR A 89 -2.00 -22.73 -7.93
C THR A 89 -0.74 -21.94 -7.60
N LEU A 90 -0.60 -20.75 -8.22
CA LEU A 90 0.51 -19.86 -7.93
C LEU A 90 0.48 -19.54 -6.43
N LYS A 91 1.56 -19.88 -5.69
CA LYS A 91 1.63 -19.60 -4.25
C LYS A 91 1.40 -18.12 -4.03
N GLN A 92 0.27 -17.82 -3.40
CA GLN A 92 -0.12 -16.47 -3.11
C GLN A 92 0.71 -15.99 -1.92
N HIS A 93 1.74 -15.18 -2.17
CA HIS A 93 2.41 -14.47 -1.09
C HIS A 93 1.38 -13.53 -0.46
N ARG A 94 0.83 -13.94 0.69
CA ARG A 94 0.12 -13.01 1.57
C ARG A 94 1.12 -11.91 1.91
N MET A 95 0.70 -10.67 1.75
CA MET A 95 1.48 -9.56 2.28
C MET A 95 1.53 -9.79 3.79
N ASP A 96 2.73 -9.89 4.37
CA ASP A 96 2.85 -9.90 5.82
C ASP A 96 2.37 -8.54 6.33
N ASP A 97 1.38 -8.55 7.22
CA ASP A 97 0.79 -7.36 7.82
C ASP A 97 1.79 -6.53 8.64
N THR A 98 3.08 -6.91 8.70
CA THR A 98 4.16 -6.15 9.37
C THR A 98 4.37 -4.74 8.82
N VAL A 99 3.79 -4.41 7.66
CA VAL A 99 3.68 -3.00 7.18
C VAL A 99 2.88 -2.13 8.18
N GLU A 100 2.00 -2.74 8.99
CA GLU A 100 1.25 -2.08 10.07
C GLU A 100 2.15 -1.49 11.16
N GLN A 101 3.32 -2.06 11.45
CA GLN A 101 4.15 -1.54 12.55
C GLN A 101 4.82 -0.22 12.18
N LYS A 102 5.11 -0.01 10.89
CA LYS A 102 5.62 1.27 10.38
C LYS A 102 4.50 2.29 10.10
N ASP A 103 3.27 1.82 9.85
CA ASP A 103 2.09 2.69 9.77
C ASP A 103 1.55 3.05 11.17
N ARG A 104 1.70 2.20 12.20
CA ARG A 104 1.32 2.50 13.59
C ARG A 104 2.14 3.62 14.21
N SER A 105 3.45 3.69 13.94
CA SER A 105 4.26 4.84 14.37
C SER A 105 3.87 6.14 13.66
N LEU A 106 3.24 6.04 12.48
CA LEU A 106 2.60 7.17 11.80
C LEU A 106 1.21 7.48 12.33
N GLN A 107 0.52 6.58 13.05
CA GLN A 107 -0.81 6.86 13.62
C GLN A 107 -0.78 8.04 14.60
N HIS A 108 0.33 8.25 15.32
CA HIS A 108 0.50 9.43 16.18
C HIS A 108 0.65 10.75 15.37
N ILE A 109 1.08 10.67 14.11
CA ILE A 109 1.15 11.82 13.16
C ILE A 109 -0.15 11.97 12.35
N ILE A 110 -0.91 10.89 12.14
CA ILE A 110 -2.15 10.82 11.33
C ILE A 110 -3.37 11.44 12.03
N LEU A 111 -3.30 11.75 13.33
CA LEU A 111 -4.34 12.52 14.05
C LEU A 111 -4.64 13.89 13.41
N ALA A 112 -3.75 14.40 12.54
CA ALA A 112 -3.92 15.64 11.78
C ALA A 112 -4.51 15.46 10.36
N THR A 113 -5.10 14.31 10.03
CA THR A 113 -5.76 14.12 8.72
C THR A 113 -7.27 14.39 8.85
N PRO A 114 -7.85 15.39 8.16
CA PRO A 114 -9.22 15.87 8.40
C PRO A 114 -10.34 14.90 7.97
N ASN A 115 -10.04 13.64 7.63
CA ASN A 115 -11.05 12.74 7.08
C ASN A 115 -10.96 11.29 7.58
N THR A 116 -10.67 11.10 8.85
CA THR A 116 -10.92 9.82 9.53
C THR A 116 -12.14 10.02 10.43
N LYS A 117 -13.31 9.48 10.08
CA LYS A 117 -14.39 9.31 11.06
C LYS A 117 -13.90 8.28 12.09
N VAL A 118 -13.32 8.76 13.18
CA VAL A 118 -13.10 7.93 14.37
C VAL A 118 -14.47 7.57 14.92
N ALA A 119 -14.85 6.29 14.78
CA ALA A 119 -15.94 5.73 15.56
C ALA A 119 -15.54 5.87 17.03
N ARG A 120 -16.23 6.73 17.77
CA ARG A 120 -16.08 6.82 19.22
C ARG A 120 -16.75 5.59 19.81
N GLU A 121 -15.99 4.52 20.00
CA GLU A 121 -16.37 3.48 20.94
C GLU A 121 -16.15 4.00 22.35
N GLY A 122 -17.22 4.00 23.15
CA GLY A 122 -17.14 4.02 24.61
C GLY A 122 -16.85 5.36 25.26
N GLN A 123 -17.86 6.23 25.33
CA GLN A 123 -18.10 7.02 26.55
C GLN A 123 -19.58 6.93 26.91
N ILE A 124 -19.79 6.67 28.20
CA ILE A 124 -21.01 6.35 28.95
C ILE A 124 -22.18 7.25 28.57
#